data_AF-A0A935R3P6-F1
#
_entry.id   AF-A0A935R3P6-F1
#
_cell.length_a   1.000
_cell.length_b   1.000
_cell.length_c   1.000
_cell.angle_alpha   90.00
_cell.angle_beta   90.00
_cell.angle_gamma   90.00
#
_symmetry.space_group_name_H-M   'P 1'
#
loop_
_entity.id
_entity.type
_entity.pdbx_description
1 polymer ?
#
loop_
_entity_poly.entity_id
_entity_poly.type
_entity_poly.pdbx_seq_one_letter_code
_entity_poly.pdbx_strand_id
1 'polypeptide(L)'
;MTEQPPPLHLFLADPDDHAPALPEGVGGAHTPGAEAPPETGEPQYLWDEGGDPNALDAQRWAVFAPDNAEGRGMVAAVEALIQRRAEQSGHRAEPFFVPVGLTESQAHLWRKTVFEASAPDPHDLPRYQLILGDLDGVSLPFQQVMGGDAFTGRLAFDPSPGRPNPFEAYEAYADKITRWERAPLEGPGAALLHLVEDGTPSTRIGDEALITPGEAQLADWIQSGRVDASRLQVLGRGEPDPDAVLRAAAAAGPGAMLTLCHGEGAPRSGWRSPAEQRERQGALSFGRGGRLGASELRDQAFLPGGLWFLVACFGAGTPEASVYYPWLKMLRDKKLYGGPLEPLLKGLRVEGGRPFISAAPKAALASAEGPLAVIGHVDLAWSYIFQEMDTGRALNRAGRIMQVMRAALAGDRLGVAYRWLSRFLGRVNDEISSLMHESSETGQPPDALRLGHLWMLRNDLSGYVLLGDPAARLPIHGPARGEALTPELSAARPSVEEIERAAAACILGHTIEPLAATLGLSPEALTVWVQRYREAGRRGLA
;
A
#
# COMPACT_ATOMS: atom_id res chain seq x y z
N MET A 1 -18.40 -42.72 5.02
CA MET A 1 -19.54 -42.03 5.65
C MET A 1 -19.23 -40.55 5.54
N THR A 2 -20.09 -39.78 4.88
CA THR A 2 -19.96 -38.33 4.74
C THR A 2 -20.12 -37.69 6.11
N GLU A 3 -19.04 -37.20 6.70
CA GLU A 3 -19.12 -36.39 7.91
C GLU A 3 -19.93 -35.12 7.59
N GLN A 4 -21.01 -34.91 8.35
CA GLN A 4 -21.78 -33.68 8.27
C GLN A 4 -20.95 -32.56 8.89
N PRO A 5 -20.89 -31.36 8.26
CA PRO A 5 -20.19 -30.22 8.84
C PRO A 5 -20.83 -29.84 10.19
N PRO A 6 -20.04 -29.31 11.13
CA PRO A 6 -20.55 -28.94 12.45
C PRO A 6 -21.64 -27.86 12.34
N PRO A 7 -22.64 -27.89 13.24
CA PRO A 7 -23.69 -26.88 13.28
C PRO A 7 -23.12 -25.49 13.61
N LEU A 8 -23.70 -24.44 13.02
CA LEU A 8 -23.37 -23.04 13.33
C LEU A 8 -24.10 -22.62 14.61
N HIS A 9 -23.37 -22.27 15.66
CA HIS A 9 -23.94 -21.88 16.93
C HIS A 9 -24.07 -20.36 17.07
N LEU A 10 -25.15 -19.92 17.73
CA LEU A 10 -25.37 -18.53 18.11
C LEU A 10 -25.16 -18.38 19.63
N PHE A 11 -24.28 -17.49 20.05
CA PHE A 11 -23.98 -17.20 21.45
C PHE A 11 -24.94 -16.16 22.04
N LEU A 12 -26.23 -16.33 21.79
CA LEU A 12 -27.30 -15.49 22.34
C LEU A 12 -28.11 -16.35 23.31
N ALA A 13 -28.39 -15.82 24.50
CA ALA A 13 -29.32 -16.43 25.44
C ALA A 13 -30.55 -15.54 25.57
N ASP A 14 -31.72 -16.15 25.71
CA ASP A 14 -32.93 -15.43 26.06
C ASP A 14 -32.80 -14.89 27.50
N PRO A 15 -33.11 -13.61 27.76
CA PRO A 15 -32.90 -13.01 29.08
C PRO A 15 -33.86 -13.52 30.15
N ASP A 16 -35.01 -14.08 29.78
CA ASP A 16 -36.05 -14.50 30.73
C ASP A 16 -35.83 -15.92 31.25
N ASP A 17 -35.32 -16.82 30.40
CA ASP A 17 -35.07 -18.22 30.77
C ASP A 17 -33.58 -18.62 30.74
N HIS A 18 -32.70 -17.71 30.30
CA HIS A 18 -31.26 -17.91 30.14
C HIS A 18 -30.88 -19.09 29.23
N ALA A 19 -31.81 -19.59 28.42
CA ALA A 19 -31.56 -20.65 27.47
C ALA A 19 -30.88 -20.09 26.21
N PRO A 20 -29.98 -20.85 25.56
CA PRO A 20 -29.46 -20.46 24.26
C PRO A 20 -30.62 -20.26 23.27
N ALA A 21 -30.63 -19.11 22.59
CA ALA A 21 -31.63 -18.77 21.58
C ALA A 21 -31.58 -19.73 20.37
N LEU A 22 -30.46 -20.44 20.18
CA LEU A 22 -30.28 -21.43 19.13
C LEU A 22 -29.48 -22.66 19.64
N PRO A 23 -30.13 -23.55 20.41
CA PRO A 23 -29.44 -24.62 21.13
C PRO A 23 -28.90 -25.73 20.21
N GLU A 24 -29.57 -26.00 19.08
CA GLU A 24 -29.16 -27.03 18.11
C GLU A 24 -28.20 -26.49 17.03
N GLY A 25 -28.01 -25.16 16.99
CA GLY A 25 -27.33 -24.48 15.90
C GLY A 25 -28.10 -24.55 14.57
N VAL A 26 -27.59 -23.86 13.54
CA VAL A 26 -28.11 -23.99 12.16
C VAL A 26 -27.27 -25.04 11.44
N GLY A 27 -27.91 -26.00 10.78
CA GLY A 27 -27.22 -27.06 10.04
C GLY A 27 -26.23 -26.47 9.02
N GLY A 28 -24.95 -26.83 9.14
CA GLY A 28 -23.84 -26.27 8.36
C GLY A 28 -23.80 -26.64 6.87
N ALA A 29 -24.91 -27.11 6.29
CA ALA A 29 -25.00 -27.58 4.91
C ALA A 29 -25.03 -26.42 3.89
N HIS A 30 -24.11 -25.46 4.00
CA HIS A 30 -23.73 -24.51 2.94
C HIS A 30 -22.25 -24.05 3.06
N THR A 31 -21.28 -24.92 3.42
CA THR A 31 -19.83 -24.71 3.15
C THR A 31 -18.98 -25.95 3.52
N PRO A 32 -17.89 -26.32 2.80
CA PRO A 32 -17.11 -27.52 3.13
C PRO A 32 -15.77 -27.25 3.87
N GLY A 33 -15.58 -27.95 5.00
CA GLY A 33 -14.37 -28.70 5.39
C GLY A 33 -13.20 -27.98 6.09
N ALA A 34 -13.02 -28.22 7.40
CA ALA A 34 -11.71 -28.18 8.08
C ALA A 34 -11.74 -29.04 9.36
N GLU A 35 -10.68 -29.82 9.59
CA GLU A 35 -10.43 -30.57 10.84
C GLU A 35 -9.85 -29.64 11.93
N ALA A 36 -10.13 -29.95 13.19
CA ALA A 36 -9.68 -29.18 14.34
C ALA A 36 -8.22 -29.49 14.72
N PRO A 37 -7.37 -28.48 15.00
CA PRO A 37 -6.01 -28.71 15.46
C PRO A 37 -5.96 -29.14 16.94
N PRO A 38 -4.90 -29.85 17.36
CA PRO A 38 -4.75 -30.35 18.73
C PRO A 38 -4.42 -29.23 19.73
N GLU A 39 -4.96 -29.33 20.94
CA GLU A 39 -4.64 -28.43 22.06
C GLU A 39 -3.18 -28.59 22.49
N THR A 40 -2.43 -27.47 22.55
CA THR A 40 -1.12 -27.45 23.21
C THR A 40 -0.82 -26.12 23.90
N GLY A 41 -0.37 -26.24 25.16
CA GLY A 41 0.69 -25.43 25.78
C GLY A 41 0.36 -24.02 26.25
N GLU A 42 0.79 -23.68 27.47
CA GLU A 42 0.82 -22.29 27.93
C GLU A 42 1.81 -21.44 27.09
N PRO A 43 1.42 -20.19 26.77
CA PRO A 43 2.03 -19.38 25.73
C PRO A 43 3.44 -18.89 26.08
N GLN A 44 4.30 -18.84 25.06
CA GLN A 44 5.64 -18.26 25.14
C GLN A 44 5.85 -17.33 23.94
N TYR A 45 5.42 -16.05 24.03
CA TYR A 45 5.82 -14.90 23.18
C TYR A 45 4.90 -14.54 21.99
N LEU A 46 4.47 -13.26 21.89
CA LEU A 46 3.30 -12.76 21.12
C LEU A 46 3.68 -11.84 19.93
N TRP A 47 2.85 -11.76 18.87
CA TRP A 47 2.63 -10.55 18.07
C TRP A 47 1.58 -9.70 18.76
N ASP A 48 1.73 -8.39 18.74
CA ASP A 48 0.87 -7.53 19.54
C ASP A 48 0.10 -6.63 18.60
N GLU A 49 -1.20 -6.89 18.40
CA GLU A 49 -2.05 -6.02 17.60
C GLU A 49 -2.15 -4.62 18.21
N GLY A 50 -2.05 -4.52 19.55
CA GLY A 50 -1.95 -3.27 20.29
C GLY A 50 -0.54 -2.70 20.39
N GLY A 51 0.48 -3.46 19.99
CA GLY A 51 1.90 -3.09 20.06
C GLY A 51 2.34 -2.20 18.90
N ASP A 52 3.58 -1.68 18.97
CA ASP A 52 4.12 -0.84 17.88
C ASP A 52 4.20 -1.67 16.59
N PRO A 53 3.49 -1.29 15.50
CA PRO A 53 3.56 -2.01 14.24
C PRO A 53 4.98 -2.02 13.65
N ASN A 54 5.88 -1.14 14.07
CA ASN A 54 7.29 -1.10 13.62
C ASN A 54 8.24 -2.02 14.39
N ALA A 55 7.81 -2.56 15.54
CA ALA A 55 8.62 -3.45 16.36
C ALA A 55 8.66 -4.85 15.74
N LEU A 56 9.75 -5.19 15.03
CA LEU A 56 9.82 -6.43 14.24
C LEU A 56 9.94 -7.69 15.12
N ASP A 57 10.52 -7.55 16.30
CA ASP A 57 10.54 -8.57 17.35
C ASP A 57 9.14 -8.95 17.81
N ALA A 58 8.27 -7.96 18.04
CA ALA A 58 6.87 -8.21 18.34
C ALA A 58 6.12 -8.70 17.10
N GLN A 59 6.24 -8.02 15.96
CA GLN A 59 5.37 -8.30 14.81
C GLN A 59 5.79 -9.53 13.97
N ARG A 60 6.98 -10.08 14.21
CA ARG A 60 7.58 -11.24 13.50
C ARG A 60 7.71 -11.03 11.97
N TRP A 61 8.45 -11.91 11.31
CA TRP A 61 8.70 -11.84 9.87
C TRP A 61 8.73 -13.24 9.25
N ALA A 62 8.18 -13.41 8.06
CA ALA A 62 8.25 -14.64 7.28
C ALA A 62 8.49 -14.42 5.80
N VAL A 63 8.96 -15.47 5.16
CA VAL A 63 9.21 -15.54 3.72
C VAL A 63 8.36 -16.65 3.10
N PHE A 64 7.71 -16.32 1.98
CA PHE A 64 6.91 -17.24 1.17
C PHE A 64 7.58 -17.41 -0.18
N ALA A 65 7.65 -18.62 -0.70
CA ALA A 65 8.22 -18.91 -2.01
C ALA A 65 7.39 -20.00 -2.72
N PRO A 66 7.44 -20.11 -4.06
CA PRO A 66 6.73 -21.18 -4.75
C PRO A 66 7.30 -22.55 -4.35
N ASP A 67 6.44 -23.54 -4.17
CA ASP A 67 6.83 -24.91 -3.81
C ASP A 67 7.40 -25.67 -5.01
N ASN A 68 8.60 -25.28 -5.41
CA ASN A 68 9.37 -25.89 -6.48
C ASN A 68 10.88 -25.63 -6.28
N ALA A 69 11.71 -26.12 -7.21
CA ALA A 69 13.15 -25.93 -7.16
C ALA A 69 13.57 -24.46 -7.28
N GLU A 70 12.81 -23.67 -8.03
CA GLU A 70 13.07 -22.25 -8.23
C GLU A 70 12.85 -21.46 -6.93
N GLY A 71 11.75 -21.70 -6.22
CA GLY A 71 11.46 -21.07 -4.94
C GLY A 71 12.49 -21.40 -3.86
N ARG A 72 12.98 -22.65 -3.81
CA ARG A 72 14.10 -23.01 -2.92
C ARG A 72 15.38 -22.26 -3.26
N GLY A 73 15.66 -22.06 -4.55
CA GLY A 73 16.78 -21.25 -5.01
C GLY A 73 16.65 -19.78 -4.63
N MET A 74 15.46 -19.19 -4.77
CA MET A 74 15.18 -17.81 -4.35
C MET A 74 15.38 -17.62 -2.84
N VAL A 75 14.89 -18.55 -2.01
CA VAL A 75 15.08 -18.52 -0.55
C VAL A 75 16.56 -18.55 -0.20
N ALA A 76 17.34 -19.44 -0.82
CA ALA A 76 18.78 -19.51 -0.60
C ALA A 76 19.49 -18.21 -1.00
N ALA A 77 19.06 -17.57 -2.09
CA ALA A 77 19.62 -16.30 -2.56
C ALA A 77 19.33 -15.11 -1.62
N VAL A 78 18.26 -15.17 -0.81
CA VAL A 78 17.94 -14.11 0.17
C VAL A 78 18.37 -14.46 1.60
N GLU A 79 19.24 -15.44 1.80
CA GLU A 79 19.68 -15.88 3.13
C GLU A 79 20.27 -14.72 3.95
N ALA A 80 21.03 -13.81 3.32
CA ALA A 80 21.55 -12.62 3.99
C ALA A 80 20.43 -11.74 4.60
N LEU A 81 19.29 -11.64 3.91
CA LEU A 81 18.11 -10.93 4.40
C LEU A 81 17.43 -11.69 5.54
N ILE A 82 17.26 -13.02 5.41
CA ILE A 82 16.68 -13.87 6.45
C ILE A 82 17.50 -13.74 7.74
N GLN A 83 18.84 -13.81 7.64
CA GLN A 83 19.74 -13.62 8.77
C GLN A 83 19.62 -12.21 9.36
N ARG A 84 19.54 -11.17 8.52
CA ARG A 84 19.34 -9.80 8.98
C ARG A 84 18.02 -9.62 9.74
N ARG A 85 16.94 -10.27 9.29
CA ARG A 85 15.65 -10.23 9.98
C ARG A 85 15.72 -11.02 11.28
N ALA A 86 16.41 -12.15 11.32
CA ALA A 86 16.65 -12.91 12.55
C ALA A 86 17.40 -12.11 13.62
N GLU A 87 18.41 -11.32 13.22
CA GLU A 87 19.12 -10.40 14.13
C GLU A 87 18.19 -9.33 14.73
N GLN A 88 17.16 -8.90 13.99
CA GLN A 88 16.25 -7.83 14.42
C GLN A 88 15.03 -8.35 15.20
N SER A 89 14.51 -9.52 14.85
CA SER A 89 13.35 -10.13 15.49
C SER A 89 13.72 -11.08 16.63
N GLY A 90 15.00 -11.44 16.75
CA GLY A 90 15.49 -12.49 17.65
C GLY A 90 15.17 -13.91 17.19
N HIS A 91 14.50 -14.08 16.04
CA HIS A 91 14.01 -15.38 15.57
C HIS A 91 14.29 -15.56 14.07
N ARG A 92 14.91 -16.67 13.71
CA ARG A 92 15.08 -17.04 12.31
C ARG A 92 13.75 -17.50 11.74
N ALA A 93 13.33 -16.90 10.63
CA ALA A 93 12.10 -17.25 9.96
C ALA A 93 12.26 -18.55 9.17
N GLU A 94 11.30 -19.46 9.34
CA GLU A 94 11.20 -20.66 8.51
C GLU A 94 10.40 -20.33 7.23
N PRO A 95 10.91 -20.69 6.03
CA PRO A 95 10.21 -20.43 4.78
C PRO A 95 8.92 -21.22 4.63
N PHE A 96 7.86 -20.56 4.15
CA PHE A 96 6.64 -21.22 3.69
C PHE A 96 6.71 -21.48 2.18
N PHE A 97 6.56 -22.73 1.77
CA PHE A 97 6.47 -23.10 0.36
C PHE A 97 5.01 -23.20 -0.06
N VAL A 98 4.61 -22.34 -0.99
CA VAL A 98 3.23 -22.15 -1.42
C VAL A 98 2.99 -22.89 -2.74
N PRO A 99 1.92 -23.68 -2.88
CA PRO A 99 1.57 -24.28 -4.16
C PRO A 99 1.42 -23.23 -5.26
N VAL A 100 1.89 -23.58 -6.45
CA VAL A 100 1.91 -22.64 -7.59
C VAL A 100 0.49 -22.32 -8.06
N GLY A 101 0.20 -21.04 -8.31
CA GLY A 101 -1.02 -20.62 -9.01
C GLY A 101 -2.33 -20.74 -8.23
N LEU A 102 -2.31 -20.63 -6.89
CA LEU A 102 -3.53 -20.65 -6.08
C LEU A 102 -4.54 -19.57 -6.53
N THR A 103 -5.80 -19.96 -6.69
CA THR A 103 -6.92 -19.01 -6.83
C THR A 103 -7.17 -18.26 -5.51
N GLU A 104 -8.01 -17.22 -5.53
CA GLU A 104 -8.40 -16.48 -4.31
C GLU A 104 -9.04 -17.41 -3.26
N SER A 105 -9.96 -18.29 -3.67
CA SER A 105 -10.60 -19.24 -2.76
C SER A 105 -9.61 -20.28 -2.20
N GLN A 106 -8.68 -20.75 -3.02
CA GLN A 106 -7.64 -21.67 -2.57
C GLN A 106 -6.62 -20.97 -1.65
N ALA A 107 -6.29 -19.70 -1.89
CA ALA A 107 -5.43 -18.92 -1.02
C ALA A 107 -6.07 -18.69 0.35
N HIS A 108 -7.37 -18.38 0.42
CA HIS A 108 -8.10 -18.31 1.68
C HIS A 108 -8.10 -19.65 2.42
N LEU A 109 -8.30 -20.76 1.71
CA LEU A 109 -8.25 -22.09 2.32
C LEU A 109 -6.85 -22.39 2.85
N TRP A 110 -5.81 -22.17 2.05
CA TRP A 110 -4.42 -22.38 2.44
C TRP A 110 -4.02 -21.52 3.64
N ARG A 111 -4.44 -20.25 3.66
CA ARG A 111 -4.22 -19.36 4.81
C ARG A 111 -4.79 -19.97 6.09
N LYS A 112 -5.99 -20.52 6.05
CA LYS A 112 -6.63 -21.15 7.23
C LYS A 112 -5.97 -22.47 7.63
N THR A 113 -5.77 -23.37 6.67
CA THR A 113 -5.40 -24.76 6.96
C THR A 113 -3.90 -24.99 7.04
N VAL A 114 -3.07 -24.05 6.56
CA VAL A 114 -1.62 -24.16 6.57
C VAL A 114 -0.98 -23.03 7.36
N PHE A 115 -1.28 -21.77 7.02
CA PHE A 115 -0.61 -20.64 7.67
C PHE A 115 -1.09 -20.43 9.10
N GLU A 116 -2.39 -20.19 9.30
CA GLU A 116 -2.99 -19.98 10.62
C GLU A 116 -2.86 -21.24 11.49
N ALA A 117 -2.96 -22.44 10.89
CA ALA A 117 -2.73 -23.69 11.59
C ALA A 117 -1.26 -23.99 11.94
N SER A 118 -0.29 -23.24 11.38
CA SER A 118 1.14 -23.44 11.70
C SER A 118 1.52 -22.93 13.09
N ALA A 119 0.65 -22.14 13.70
CA ALA A 119 0.83 -21.56 15.01
C ALA A 119 -0.42 -21.81 15.87
N PRO A 120 -0.29 -22.39 17.07
CA PRO A 120 -1.44 -22.64 17.95
C PRO A 120 -2.06 -21.34 18.48
N ASP A 121 -1.25 -20.28 18.64
CA ASP A 121 -1.71 -18.93 18.97
C ASP A 121 -1.65 -18.06 17.70
N PRO A 122 -2.73 -17.38 17.29
CA PRO A 122 -2.67 -16.35 16.26
C PRO A 122 -1.60 -15.29 16.52
N HIS A 123 -1.21 -15.10 17.78
CA HIS A 123 -0.12 -14.23 18.16
C HIS A 123 1.26 -14.70 17.68
N ASP A 124 1.45 -15.96 17.36
CA ASP A 124 2.74 -16.46 16.84
C ASP A 124 2.88 -16.28 15.32
N LEU A 125 1.84 -15.80 14.65
CA LEU A 125 1.87 -15.62 13.20
C LEU A 125 2.75 -14.42 12.80
N PRO A 126 3.52 -14.53 11.71
CA PRO A 126 4.35 -13.44 11.20
C PRO A 126 3.52 -12.38 10.48
N ARG A 127 3.62 -11.12 10.92
CA ARG A 127 2.94 -9.97 10.28
C ARG A 127 3.69 -9.44 9.09
N TYR A 128 5.00 -9.40 9.14
CA TYR A 128 5.78 -9.04 7.97
C TYR A 128 5.95 -10.25 7.08
N GLN A 129 5.53 -10.13 5.83
CA GLN A 129 5.42 -11.26 4.92
C GLN A 129 6.06 -10.91 3.59
N LEU A 130 7.23 -11.48 3.31
CA LEU A 130 7.94 -11.31 2.05
C LEU A 130 7.61 -12.46 1.10
N ILE A 131 6.98 -12.16 -0.02
CA ILE A 131 6.72 -13.13 -1.09
C ILE A 131 7.89 -13.10 -2.09
N LEU A 132 8.47 -14.25 -2.39
CA LEU A 132 9.46 -14.44 -3.45
C LEU A 132 8.82 -15.06 -4.68
N GLY A 133 9.19 -14.55 -5.84
CA GLY A 133 8.78 -15.06 -7.13
C GLY A 133 7.72 -14.20 -7.82
N ASP A 134 7.57 -14.44 -9.12
CA ASP A 134 6.64 -13.72 -9.97
C ASP A 134 5.20 -14.23 -9.78
N LEU A 135 4.23 -13.57 -10.41
CA LEU A 135 2.79 -13.81 -10.26
C LEU A 135 2.33 -15.19 -10.77
N ASP A 136 3.12 -15.84 -11.63
CA ASP A 136 2.88 -17.20 -12.09
C ASP A 136 3.47 -18.26 -11.14
N GLY A 137 4.33 -17.87 -10.21
CA GLY A 137 4.81 -18.71 -9.10
C GLY A 137 3.88 -18.61 -7.91
N VAL A 138 3.94 -17.50 -7.17
CA VAL A 138 3.00 -17.19 -6.08
C VAL A 138 1.99 -16.19 -6.62
N SER A 139 0.70 -16.54 -6.62
CA SER A 139 -0.32 -15.78 -7.34
C SER A 139 -0.60 -14.38 -6.76
N LEU A 140 -1.16 -13.48 -7.57
CA LEU A 140 -1.65 -12.18 -7.07
C LEU A 140 -2.76 -12.34 -6.01
N PRO A 141 -3.77 -13.22 -6.20
CA PRO A 141 -4.77 -13.47 -5.17
C PRO A 141 -4.16 -13.90 -3.83
N PHE A 142 -3.10 -14.72 -3.83
CA PHE A 142 -2.41 -15.08 -2.60
C PHE A 142 -1.87 -13.84 -1.88
N GLN A 143 -1.17 -12.95 -2.58
CA GLN A 143 -0.66 -11.70 -1.99
C GLN A 143 -1.78 -10.82 -1.43
N GLN A 144 -2.91 -10.73 -2.12
CA GLN A 144 -4.06 -9.93 -1.68
C GLN A 144 -4.74 -10.52 -0.43
N VAL A 145 -4.90 -11.85 -0.38
CA VAL A 145 -5.47 -12.56 0.77
C VAL A 145 -4.59 -12.43 2.02
N MET A 146 -3.27 -12.57 1.84
CA MET A 146 -2.32 -12.44 2.94
C MET A 146 -2.19 -10.97 3.40
N GLY A 147 -2.26 -10.00 2.49
CA GLY A 147 -2.17 -8.57 2.78
C GLY A 147 -3.41 -7.93 3.43
N GLY A 148 -4.45 -8.71 3.75
CA GLY A 148 -5.67 -8.21 4.40
C GLY A 148 -5.41 -7.60 5.79
N ASP A 149 -4.57 -8.25 6.58
CA ASP A 149 -4.24 -7.90 7.98
C ASP A 149 -2.72 -7.94 8.28
N ALA A 150 -1.92 -8.48 7.36
CA ALA A 150 -0.46 -8.52 7.41
C ALA A 150 0.21 -7.38 6.60
N PHE A 151 1.51 -7.19 6.84
CA PHE A 151 2.40 -6.32 6.08
C PHE A 151 3.07 -7.13 4.97
N THR A 152 2.42 -7.21 3.81
CA THR A 152 2.92 -8.05 2.71
C THR A 152 3.71 -7.23 1.68
N GLY A 153 4.89 -7.72 1.30
CA GLY A 153 5.67 -7.22 0.16
C GLY A 153 6.10 -8.37 -0.75
N ARG A 154 6.57 -8.06 -1.97
CA ARG A 154 6.98 -9.07 -2.96
C ARG A 154 8.32 -8.74 -3.64
N LEU A 155 9.17 -9.73 -3.83
CA LEU A 155 10.33 -9.68 -4.71
C LEU A 155 10.18 -10.67 -5.87
N ALA A 156 10.14 -10.14 -7.08
CA ALA A 156 10.06 -10.92 -8.31
C ALA A 156 11.19 -10.48 -9.24
N PHE A 157 12.23 -11.29 -9.37
CA PHE A 157 13.25 -11.10 -10.40
C PHE A 157 13.22 -12.28 -11.37
N ASP A 158 13.44 -12.01 -12.65
CA ASP A 158 13.51 -13.09 -13.63
C ASP A 158 14.81 -13.87 -13.41
N PRO A 159 14.76 -15.19 -13.20
CA PRO A 159 15.97 -15.99 -13.12
C PRO A 159 16.78 -15.86 -14.41
N SER A 160 18.10 -15.92 -14.29
CA SER A 160 19.01 -15.93 -15.44
C SER A 160 19.51 -17.35 -15.72
N PRO A 161 18.70 -18.24 -16.33
CA PRO A 161 19.10 -19.64 -16.55
C PRO A 161 20.37 -19.71 -17.40
N GLY A 162 21.28 -20.61 -17.02
CA GLY A 162 22.57 -20.77 -17.68
C GLY A 162 23.68 -19.84 -17.17
N ARG A 163 23.37 -18.87 -16.29
CA ARG A 163 24.40 -18.20 -15.48
C ARG A 163 24.83 -19.07 -14.30
N PRO A 164 26.07 -18.91 -13.79
CA PRO A 164 26.53 -19.62 -12.59
C PRO A 164 25.62 -19.39 -11.38
N ASN A 165 25.09 -18.18 -11.24
CA ASN A 165 24.08 -17.83 -10.25
C ASN A 165 22.81 -17.31 -10.94
N PRO A 166 21.74 -18.13 -11.07
CA PRO A 166 20.50 -17.70 -11.70
C PRO A 166 19.69 -16.72 -10.84
N PHE A 167 19.98 -16.56 -9.55
CA PHE A 167 19.24 -15.72 -8.59
C PHE A 167 20.02 -14.49 -8.12
N GLU A 168 21.08 -14.09 -8.85
CA GLU A 168 21.96 -12.95 -8.53
C GLU A 168 21.21 -11.66 -8.15
N ALA A 169 20.07 -11.36 -8.80
CA ALA A 169 19.28 -10.16 -8.49
C ALA A 169 18.62 -10.21 -7.09
N TYR A 170 18.26 -11.41 -6.60
CA TYR A 170 17.74 -11.59 -5.24
C TYR A 170 18.83 -11.35 -4.20
N GLU A 171 20.05 -11.87 -4.43
CA GLU A 171 21.22 -11.62 -3.59
C GLU A 171 21.57 -10.13 -3.56
N ALA A 172 21.64 -9.48 -4.73
CA ALA A 172 21.93 -8.05 -4.83
C ALA A 172 20.90 -7.20 -4.08
N TYR A 173 19.61 -7.56 -4.12
CA TYR A 173 18.59 -6.89 -3.33
C TYR A 173 18.78 -7.09 -1.82
N ALA A 174 19.03 -8.34 -1.38
CA ALA A 174 19.26 -8.66 0.03
C ALA A 174 20.49 -7.93 0.60
N ASP A 175 21.58 -7.86 -0.18
CA ASP A 175 22.79 -7.12 0.15
C ASP A 175 22.51 -5.62 0.23
N LYS A 176 21.76 -5.05 -0.72
CA LYS A 176 21.35 -3.65 -0.70
C LYS A 176 20.59 -3.29 0.57
N ILE A 177 19.60 -4.10 0.95
CA ILE A 177 18.81 -3.88 2.18
C ILE A 177 19.72 -3.91 3.40
N THR A 178 20.56 -4.94 3.52
CA THR A 178 21.48 -5.10 4.65
C THR A 178 22.46 -3.94 4.75
N ARG A 179 22.98 -3.49 3.60
CA ARG A 179 23.88 -2.33 3.49
C ARG A 179 23.22 -1.06 4.00
N TRP A 180 22.03 -0.73 3.51
CA TRP A 180 21.31 0.48 3.93
C TRP A 180 20.89 0.44 5.39
N GLU A 181 20.53 -0.72 5.93
CA GLU A 181 20.16 -0.84 7.35
C GLU A 181 21.34 -0.81 8.33
N ARG A 182 22.56 -1.10 7.85
CA ARG A 182 23.80 -1.00 8.64
C ARG A 182 24.46 0.37 8.50
N ALA A 183 24.16 1.10 7.44
CA ALA A 183 24.63 2.47 7.28
C ALA A 183 24.08 3.37 8.40
N PRO A 184 24.84 4.40 8.83
CA PRO A 184 24.30 5.44 9.68
C PRO A 184 23.03 6.04 9.03
N LEU A 185 22.06 6.41 9.86
CA LEU A 185 20.92 7.16 9.35
C LEU A 185 21.43 8.46 8.73
N GLU A 186 20.91 8.76 7.55
CA GLU A 186 21.11 10.05 6.92
C GLU A 186 20.19 11.10 7.57
N GLY A 187 20.39 12.35 7.17
CA GLY A 187 19.56 13.48 7.58
C GLY A 187 18.06 13.31 7.24
N PRO A 188 17.28 14.41 7.33
CA PRO A 188 15.89 14.39 6.89
C PRO A 188 15.77 13.99 5.41
N GLY A 189 14.83 13.08 5.11
CA GLY A 189 14.66 12.52 3.76
C GLY A 189 14.13 13.53 2.73
N ALA A 190 14.13 13.15 1.46
CA ALA A 190 13.52 13.94 0.38
C ALA A 190 12.10 13.48 0.05
N ALA A 191 11.19 14.44 -0.17
CA ALA A 191 9.84 14.20 -0.68
C ALA A 191 9.74 14.72 -2.13
N LEU A 192 9.57 13.81 -3.09
CA LEU A 192 9.44 14.13 -4.51
C LEU A 192 8.03 13.81 -5.00
N LEU A 193 7.38 14.76 -5.66
CA LEU A 193 6.13 14.55 -6.38
C LEU A 193 6.41 14.77 -7.87
N HIS A 194 6.08 13.79 -8.70
CA HIS A 194 6.31 13.85 -10.13
C HIS A 194 5.01 13.59 -10.88
N LEU A 195 4.72 14.45 -11.85
CA LEU A 195 3.61 14.33 -12.79
C LEU A 195 4.18 14.34 -14.20
N VAL A 196 3.69 13.45 -15.07
CA VAL A 196 3.89 13.61 -16.52
C VAL A 196 2.74 14.44 -17.09
N GLU A 197 3.02 15.67 -17.49
CA GLU A 197 2.03 16.54 -18.15
C GLU A 197 1.97 16.25 -19.67
N ASP A 198 1.27 15.16 -20.03
CA ASP A 198 1.15 14.71 -21.43
C ASP A 198 -0.02 15.36 -22.22
N GLY A 199 -0.72 16.30 -21.61
CA GLY A 199 -1.88 17.00 -22.17
C GLY A 199 -3.20 16.21 -22.13
N THR A 200 -3.23 15.01 -21.55
CA THR A 200 -4.46 14.21 -21.44
C THR A 200 -5.36 14.69 -20.29
N PRO A 201 -6.68 14.45 -20.36
CA PRO A 201 -7.57 14.74 -19.23
C PRO A 201 -7.19 14.00 -17.94
N SER A 202 -6.66 12.78 -18.06
CA SER A 202 -6.29 11.96 -16.90
C SER A 202 -5.13 12.56 -16.10
N THR A 203 -4.09 13.06 -16.76
CA THR A 203 -2.93 13.68 -16.09
C THR A 203 -3.29 15.05 -15.51
N ARG A 204 -4.17 15.82 -16.17
CA ARG A 204 -4.75 17.05 -15.58
C ARG A 204 -5.56 16.78 -14.32
N ILE A 205 -6.48 15.82 -14.35
CA ILE A 205 -7.26 15.44 -13.16
C ILE A 205 -6.33 14.97 -12.04
N GLY A 206 -5.26 14.23 -12.38
CA GLY A 206 -4.28 13.80 -11.40
C GLY A 206 -3.46 14.96 -10.81
N ASP A 207 -3.16 16.02 -11.56
CA ASP A 207 -2.54 17.23 -10.98
C ASP A 207 -3.50 17.92 -9.99
N GLU A 208 -4.73 18.17 -10.43
CA GLU A 208 -5.75 18.90 -9.68
C GLU A 208 -6.21 18.15 -8.41
N ALA A 209 -6.32 16.81 -8.50
CA ALA A 209 -6.91 15.99 -7.44
C ALA A 209 -5.89 15.23 -6.58
N LEU A 210 -4.63 15.11 -7.02
CA LEU A 210 -3.58 14.39 -6.30
C LEU A 210 -2.31 15.21 -6.07
N ILE A 211 -1.64 15.69 -7.12
CA ILE A 211 -0.28 16.27 -6.98
C ILE A 211 -0.34 17.62 -6.27
N THR A 212 -1.15 18.55 -6.75
CA THR A 212 -1.31 19.88 -6.14
C THR A 212 -1.83 19.83 -4.69
N PRO A 213 -2.92 19.11 -4.36
CA PRO A 213 -3.35 18.97 -2.97
C PRO A 213 -2.36 18.18 -2.11
N GLY A 214 -1.63 17.22 -2.70
CA GLY A 214 -0.60 16.45 -2.01
C GLY A 214 0.62 17.30 -1.65
N GLU A 215 1.07 18.17 -2.54
CA GLU A 215 2.11 19.18 -2.30
C GLU A 215 1.76 20.04 -1.09
N ALA A 216 0.55 20.60 -1.07
CA ALA A 216 0.07 21.44 0.03
C ALA A 216 0.02 20.66 1.36
N GLN A 217 -0.43 19.40 1.33
CA GLN A 217 -0.54 18.56 2.52
C GLN A 217 0.83 18.15 3.08
N LEU A 218 1.79 17.78 2.22
CA LEU A 218 3.15 17.47 2.65
C LEU A 218 3.85 18.72 3.22
N ALA A 219 3.68 19.88 2.59
CA ALA A 219 4.20 21.14 3.09
C ALA A 219 3.67 21.46 4.50
N ASP A 220 2.37 21.28 4.75
CA ASP A 220 1.77 21.44 6.09
C ASP A 220 2.38 20.46 7.11
N TRP A 221 2.59 19.20 6.75
CA TRP A 221 3.18 18.21 7.65
C TRP A 221 4.65 18.48 7.96
N ILE A 222 5.41 18.97 6.98
CA ILE A 222 6.79 19.41 7.18
C ILE A 222 6.82 20.63 8.12
N GLN A 223 5.98 21.64 7.86
CA GLN A 223 5.91 22.85 8.69
C GLN A 223 5.46 22.56 10.13
N SER A 224 4.57 21.58 10.32
CA SER A 224 4.09 21.17 11.64
C SER A 224 4.99 20.15 12.36
N GLY A 225 6.10 19.73 11.75
CA GLY A 225 7.03 18.75 12.33
C GLY A 225 6.50 17.30 12.36
N ARG A 226 5.42 17.01 11.64
CA ARG A 226 4.85 15.66 11.51
C ARG A 226 5.64 14.77 10.55
N VAL A 227 6.46 15.39 9.71
CA VAL A 227 7.41 14.78 8.78
C VAL A 227 8.70 15.57 8.86
N ASP A 228 9.83 14.88 9.00
CA ASP A 228 11.14 15.50 8.90
C ASP A 228 11.70 15.25 7.49
N ALA A 229 11.47 16.22 6.59
CA ALA A 229 11.96 16.16 5.22
C ALA A 229 12.77 17.43 4.91
N SER A 230 13.97 17.24 4.37
CA SER A 230 14.90 18.34 4.03
C SER A 230 14.47 19.06 2.75
N ARG A 231 13.66 18.40 1.93
CA ARG A 231 13.26 18.87 0.60
C ARG A 231 11.87 18.37 0.26
N LEU A 232 11.03 19.28 -0.22
CA LEU A 232 9.82 18.96 -0.98
C LEU A 232 9.99 19.53 -2.39
N GLN A 233 9.89 18.68 -3.40
CA GLN A 233 10.02 19.10 -4.80
C GLN A 233 8.89 18.52 -5.66
N VAL A 234 8.30 19.37 -6.49
CA VAL A 234 7.41 18.95 -7.58
C VAL A 234 8.16 18.99 -8.90
N LEU A 235 8.05 17.92 -9.68
CA LEU A 235 8.68 17.71 -10.98
C LEU A 235 7.64 17.49 -12.07
N GLY A 236 8.00 17.82 -13.32
CA GLY A 236 7.25 17.42 -14.51
C GLY A 236 6.02 18.28 -14.85
N ARG A 237 5.83 19.43 -14.18
CA ARG A 237 4.98 20.52 -14.70
C ARG A 237 5.72 21.16 -15.89
N GLY A 238 5.25 20.95 -17.11
CA GLY A 238 5.93 21.34 -18.36
C GLY A 238 6.16 20.19 -19.34
N GLU A 239 7.11 20.37 -20.27
CA GLU A 239 7.39 19.37 -21.31
C GLU A 239 7.90 18.05 -20.69
N PRO A 240 7.31 16.89 -21.02
CA PRO A 240 7.75 15.59 -20.49
C PRO A 240 9.21 15.28 -20.82
N ASP A 241 10.05 15.16 -19.79
CA ASP A 241 11.47 14.81 -19.88
C ASP A 241 11.80 13.63 -18.92
N PRO A 242 11.94 12.39 -19.44
CA PRO A 242 12.35 11.24 -18.64
C PRO A 242 13.72 11.43 -17.95
N ASP A 243 14.66 12.10 -18.62
CA ASP A 243 16.03 12.25 -18.09
C ASP A 243 16.06 13.24 -16.92
N ALA A 244 15.19 14.26 -16.91
CA ALA A 244 15.05 15.17 -15.78
C ALA A 244 14.63 14.42 -14.50
N VAL A 245 13.70 13.46 -14.65
CA VAL A 245 13.23 12.65 -13.53
C VAL A 245 14.31 11.71 -13.04
N LEU A 246 15.03 11.05 -13.95
CA LEU A 246 16.18 10.21 -13.59
C LEU A 246 17.24 11.00 -12.82
N ARG A 247 17.63 12.18 -13.31
CA ARG A 247 18.60 13.05 -12.63
C ARG A 247 18.11 13.48 -11.24
N ALA A 248 16.85 13.87 -11.12
CA ALA A 248 16.29 14.31 -9.85
C ALA A 248 16.18 13.16 -8.83
N ALA A 249 15.75 11.97 -9.25
CA ALA A 249 15.65 10.79 -8.41
C ALA A 249 17.04 10.26 -8.00
N ALA A 250 18.03 10.29 -8.89
CA ALA A 250 19.41 9.93 -8.56
C ALA A 250 20.02 10.86 -7.48
N ALA A 251 19.69 12.16 -7.55
CA ALA A 251 20.21 13.18 -6.64
C ALA A 251 19.37 13.36 -5.36
N ALA A 252 18.24 12.67 -5.22
CA ALA A 252 17.34 12.82 -4.08
C ALA A 252 17.93 12.29 -2.77
N GLY A 253 18.79 11.26 -2.84
CA GLY A 253 19.16 10.45 -1.70
C GLY A 253 17.95 9.67 -1.14
N PRO A 254 18.04 9.16 0.10
CA PRO A 254 16.94 8.51 0.79
C PRO A 254 15.70 9.40 0.90
N GLY A 255 14.54 8.84 0.58
CA GLY A 255 13.30 9.61 0.56
C GLY A 255 12.14 8.83 -0.02
N ALA A 256 11.04 9.55 -0.27
CA ALA A 256 9.86 8.99 -0.91
C ALA A 256 9.53 9.82 -2.16
N MET A 257 9.27 9.12 -3.27
CA MET A 257 8.89 9.73 -4.54
C MET A 257 7.55 9.19 -5.01
N LEU A 258 6.58 10.06 -5.28
CA LEU A 258 5.36 9.74 -6.00
C LEU A 258 5.53 10.09 -7.48
N THR A 259 5.16 9.18 -8.37
CA THR A 259 5.05 9.43 -9.81
C THR A 259 3.65 9.12 -10.30
N LEU A 260 3.06 10.09 -11.01
CA LEU A 260 1.77 9.97 -11.69
C LEU A 260 1.97 10.10 -13.19
N CYS A 261 1.67 9.04 -13.94
CA CYS A 261 1.75 9.01 -15.40
C CYS A 261 0.86 7.89 -15.96
N HIS A 262 0.82 7.75 -17.29
CA HIS A 262 0.29 6.53 -17.89
C HIS A 262 1.32 5.42 -17.84
N GLY A 263 0.86 4.18 -17.76
CA GLY A 263 1.69 3.02 -18.04
C GLY A 263 1.49 2.55 -19.47
N GLU A 264 2.55 2.02 -20.08
CA GLU A 264 2.52 1.54 -21.45
C GLU A 264 1.63 0.30 -21.55
N GLY A 265 0.58 0.39 -22.37
CA GLY A 265 -0.28 -0.72 -22.74
C GLY A 265 0.09 -1.31 -24.10
N ALA A 266 -0.74 -2.24 -24.60
CA ALA A 266 -0.49 -2.89 -25.87
C ALA A 266 -0.42 -1.91 -27.05
N PRO A 267 0.53 -2.09 -27.99
CA PRO A 267 0.51 -1.41 -29.27
C PRO A 267 -0.81 -1.66 -30.01
N ARG A 268 -1.18 -0.78 -30.95
CA ARG A 268 -2.41 -0.94 -31.76
C ARG A 268 -2.47 -2.29 -32.52
N SER A 269 -1.31 -2.82 -32.91
CA SER A 269 -1.17 -4.13 -33.56
C SER A 269 -1.26 -5.31 -32.58
N GLY A 270 -1.37 -5.06 -31.27
CA GLY A 270 -1.09 -6.03 -30.22
C GLY A 270 0.41 -6.23 -29.99
N TRP A 271 0.73 -7.00 -28.96
CA TRP A 271 2.09 -7.45 -28.66
C TRP A 271 2.57 -8.45 -29.71
N ARG A 272 3.83 -8.37 -30.15
CA ARG A 272 4.41 -9.32 -31.10
C ARG A 272 4.71 -10.67 -30.45
N SER A 273 4.97 -10.67 -29.15
CA SER A 273 5.22 -11.88 -28.35
C SER A 273 4.92 -11.63 -26.87
N PRO A 274 4.70 -12.69 -26.07
CA PRO A 274 4.64 -12.57 -24.62
C PRO A 274 5.92 -11.99 -24.00
N ALA A 275 7.08 -12.19 -24.63
CA ALA A 275 8.34 -11.63 -24.14
C ALA A 275 8.40 -10.10 -24.29
N GLU A 276 7.97 -9.57 -25.44
CA GLU A 276 7.87 -8.12 -25.65
C GLU A 276 6.93 -7.47 -24.63
N GLN A 277 5.80 -8.12 -24.36
CA GLN A 277 4.85 -7.61 -23.37
C GLN A 277 5.48 -7.54 -21.97
N ARG A 278 6.18 -8.61 -21.53
CA ARG A 278 6.86 -8.63 -20.22
C ARG A 278 7.91 -7.54 -20.10
N GLU A 279 8.59 -7.23 -21.21
CA GLU A 279 9.62 -6.18 -21.26
C GLU A 279 9.02 -4.77 -21.20
N ARG A 280 7.87 -4.54 -21.85
CA ARG A 280 7.36 -3.18 -22.11
C ARG A 280 6.13 -2.77 -21.32
N GLN A 281 5.21 -3.70 -21.05
CA GLN A 281 3.93 -3.35 -20.44
C GLN A 281 4.15 -2.80 -19.02
N GLY A 282 3.55 -1.65 -18.74
CA GLY A 282 3.74 -0.94 -17.47
C GLY A 282 4.95 -0.02 -17.41
N ALA A 283 5.76 0.09 -18.48
CA ALA A 283 6.77 1.16 -18.58
C ALA A 283 6.09 2.54 -18.46
N LEU A 284 6.76 3.51 -17.83
CA LEU A 284 6.18 4.82 -17.58
C LEU A 284 6.17 5.62 -18.89
N SER A 285 4.99 6.03 -19.34
CA SER A 285 4.84 6.82 -20.56
C SER A 285 5.05 8.30 -20.28
N PHE A 286 5.90 8.94 -21.09
CA PHE A 286 6.13 10.38 -21.11
C PHE A 286 5.48 11.03 -22.35
N GLY A 287 4.45 10.38 -22.90
CA GLY A 287 3.78 10.86 -24.11
C GLY A 287 4.76 10.97 -25.29
N ARG A 288 4.97 12.19 -25.78
CA ARG A 288 5.94 12.44 -26.87
C ARG A 288 7.41 12.42 -26.40
N GLY A 289 7.66 12.56 -25.10
CA GLY A 289 8.99 12.47 -24.49
C GLY A 289 9.53 11.04 -24.43
N GLY A 290 8.76 10.04 -24.87
CA GLY A 290 9.16 8.63 -24.89
C GLY A 290 8.63 7.86 -23.69
N ARG A 291 9.47 7.00 -23.11
CA ARG A 291 9.12 6.13 -21.99
C ARG A 291 10.31 5.92 -21.06
N LEU A 292 10.02 5.56 -19.82
CA LEU A 292 10.99 5.05 -18.86
C LEU A 292 10.65 3.59 -18.53
N GLY A 293 11.47 2.66 -19.02
CA GLY A 293 11.33 1.22 -18.82
C GLY A 293 12.52 0.61 -18.08
N ALA A 294 12.60 -0.72 -18.13
CA ALA A 294 13.65 -1.47 -17.45
C ALA A 294 15.06 -1.14 -17.97
N SER A 295 15.21 -0.86 -19.27
CA SER A 295 16.50 -0.52 -19.89
C SER A 295 17.07 0.79 -19.38
N GLU A 296 16.22 1.80 -19.16
CA GLU A 296 16.65 3.12 -18.69
C GLU A 296 16.93 3.13 -17.18
N LEU A 297 16.32 2.24 -16.41
CA LEU A 297 16.53 2.11 -14.96
C LEU A 297 17.68 1.17 -14.61
N ARG A 298 18.03 0.24 -15.50
CA ARG A 298 19.13 -0.70 -15.27
C ARG A 298 20.45 0.06 -15.19
N ASP A 299 21.25 -0.27 -14.19
CA ASP A 299 22.59 0.31 -13.93
C ASP A 299 22.62 1.82 -13.66
N GLN A 300 21.45 2.47 -13.50
CA GLN A 300 21.35 3.86 -13.07
C GLN A 300 21.11 3.95 -11.56
N ALA A 301 21.67 5.00 -10.96
CA ALA A 301 21.20 5.43 -9.64
C ALA A 301 19.79 6.01 -9.80
N PHE A 302 18.83 5.47 -9.05
CA PHE A 302 17.46 5.92 -9.11
C PHE A 302 16.83 5.75 -7.73
N LEU A 303 16.58 6.88 -7.06
CA LEU A 303 16.03 6.92 -5.71
C LEU A 303 16.78 6.01 -4.70
N PRO A 304 18.12 6.14 -4.56
CA PRO A 304 18.91 5.25 -3.70
C PRO A 304 18.38 5.26 -2.26
N GLY A 305 18.08 4.08 -1.71
CA GLY A 305 17.58 3.97 -0.34
C GLY A 305 16.14 4.49 -0.13
N GLY A 306 15.40 4.79 -1.20
CA GLY A 306 14.08 5.40 -1.12
C GLY A 306 12.88 4.46 -1.34
N LEU A 307 11.69 5.04 -1.26
CA LEU A 307 10.39 4.45 -1.60
C LEU A 307 9.84 5.10 -2.87
N TRP A 308 9.52 4.31 -3.89
CA TRP A 308 8.88 4.80 -5.11
C TRP A 308 7.41 4.41 -5.17
N PHE A 309 6.50 5.39 -5.16
CA PHE A 309 5.07 5.17 -5.36
C PHE A 309 4.69 5.50 -6.81
N LEU A 310 4.14 4.52 -7.53
CA LEU A 310 3.75 4.57 -8.93
C LEU A 310 2.23 4.56 -9.10
N VAL A 311 1.67 5.65 -9.61
CA VAL A 311 0.29 5.70 -10.13
C VAL A 311 0.36 5.62 -11.65
N ALA A 312 0.34 4.39 -12.18
CA ALA A 312 0.37 4.09 -13.60
C ALA A 312 -0.24 2.70 -13.86
N CYS A 313 -1.04 2.55 -14.94
CA CYS A 313 -1.58 1.25 -15.35
C CYS A 313 -0.46 0.24 -15.55
N PHE A 314 -0.61 -0.96 -14.98
CA PHE A 314 0.40 -2.02 -15.01
C PHE A 314 1.76 -1.62 -14.42
N GLY A 315 1.89 -0.51 -13.70
CA GLY A 315 3.19 -0.01 -13.22
C GLY A 315 3.94 -1.00 -12.32
N ALA A 316 3.21 -1.82 -11.55
CA ALA A 316 3.79 -2.91 -10.75
C ALA A 316 3.63 -4.29 -11.40
N GLY A 317 2.64 -4.51 -12.25
CA GLY A 317 2.47 -5.81 -12.89
C GLY A 317 1.23 -5.95 -13.76
N THR A 318 1.10 -7.13 -14.35
CA THR A 318 -0.02 -7.55 -15.17
C THR A 318 -0.59 -8.84 -14.60
N PRO A 319 -1.87 -8.86 -14.20
CA PRO A 319 -2.51 -10.07 -13.68
C PRO A 319 -2.79 -11.06 -14.80
N GLU A 320 -3.22 -12.28 -14.43
CA GLU A 320 -3.57 -13.32 -15.40
C GLU A 320 -4.80 -12.90 -16.22
N ALA A 321 -5.77 -12.30 -15.54
CA ALA A 321 -6.92 -11.67 -16.14
C ALA A 321 -7.22 -10.36 -15.42
N SER A 322 -7.51 -9.32 -16.19
CA SER A 322 -7.96 -8.05 -15.63
C SER A 322 -9.36 -8.19 -15.01
N VAL A 323 -9.52 -7.68 -13.78
CA VAL A 323 -10.83 -7.65 -13.10
C VAL A 323 -11.82 -6.74 -13.85
N TYR A 324 -11.30 -5.76 -14.59
CA TYR A 324 -12.08 -4.82 -15.39
C TYR A 324 -12.52 -5.39 -16.74
N TYR A 325 -11.94 -6.51 -17.18
CA TYR A 325 -12.23 -7.07 -18.51
C TYR A 325 -13.73 -7.33 -18.75
N PRO A 326 -14.48 -8.00 -17.85
CA PRO A 326 -15.91 -8.26 -18.08
C PRO A 326 -16.73 -6.97 -18.21
N TRP A 327 -16.44 -5.97 -17.37
CA TRP A 327 -17.10 -4.66 -17.41
C TRP A 327 -16.79 -3.90 -18.71
N LEU A 328 -15.52 -3.83 -19.11
CA LEU A 328 -15.11 -3.19 -20.37
C LEU A 328 -15.70 -3.90 -21.60
N LYS A 329 -15.75 -5.23 -21.57
CA LYS A 329 -16.41 -6.04 -22.61
C LYS A 329 -17.89 -5.70 -22.69
N MET A 330 -18.59 -5.62 -21.55
CA MET A 330 -20.00 -5.22 -21.50
C MET A 330 -20.21 -3.81 -22.07
N LEU A 331 -19.36 -2.84 -21.72
CA LEU A 331 -19.45 -1.48 -22.27
C LEU A 331 -19.34 -1.46 -23.80
N ARG A 332 -18.41 -2.24 -24.36
CA ARG A 332 -18.25 -2.41 -25.81
C ARG A 332 -19.48 -3.05 -26.43
N ASP A 333 -19.91 -4.20 -25.91
CA ASP A 333 -20.98 -5.01 -26.50
C ASP A 333 -22.32 -4.26 -26.45
N LYS A 334 -22.56 -3.46 -25.40
CA LYS A 334 -23.74 -2.59 -25.25
C LYS A 334 -23.59 -1.20 -25.88
N LYS A 335 -22.43 -0.88 -26.48
CA LYS A 335 -22.12 0.43 -27.08
C LYS A 335 -22.33 1.62 -26.12
N LEU A 336 -21.99 1.42 -24.85
CA LEU A 336 -22.11 2.42 -23.79
C LEU A 336 -20.92 3.40 -23.73
N TYR A 337 -19.91 3.18 -24.57
CA TYR A 337 -18.76 4.07 -24.72
C TYR A 337 -18.58 4.45 -26.20
N GLY A 338 -18.42 5.75 -26.46
CA GLY A 338 -18.33 6.30 -27.82
C GLY A 338 -16.96 6.13 -28.50
N GLY A 339 -15.94 5.70 -27.77
CA GLY A 339 -14.57 5.51 -28.28
C GLY A 339 -14.19 4.04 -28.54
N PRO A 340 -12.98 3.77 -29.06
CA PRO A 340 -12.52 2.42 -29.36
C PRO A 340 -12.05 1.68 -28.09
N LEU A 341 -12.81 0.68 -27.63
CA LEU A 341 -12.41 -0.21 -26.52
C LEU A 341 -11.57 -1.42 -26.94
N GLU A 342 -11.58 -1.76 -28.23
CA GLU A 342 -10.92 -2.96 -28.74
C GLU A 342 -9.39 -2.99 -28.49
N PRO A 343 -8.63 -1.89 -28.66
CA PRO A 343 -7.20 -1.88 -28.34
C PRO A 343 -6.92 -2.12 -26.85
N LEU A 344 -7.75 -1.54 -25.97
CA LEU A 344 -7.64 -1.76 -24.53
C LEU A 344 -7.88 -3.23 -24.20
N LEU A 345 -9.01 -3.79 -24.63
CA LEU A 345 -9.38 -5.19 -24.37
C LEU A 345 -8.34 -6.20 -24.87
N LYS A 346 -7.71 -5.94 -26.03
CA LYS A 346 -6.61 -6.75 -26.56
C LYS A 346 -5.35 -6.68 -25.70
N GLY A 347 -5.10 -5.55 -25.04
CA GLY A 347 -3.96 -5.40 -24.14
C GLY A 347 -4.16 -6.02 -22.75
N LEU A 348 -5.40 -6.30 -22.35
CA LEU A 348 -5.71 -6.88 -21.03
C LEU A 348 -5.56 -8.40 -20.94
N ARG A 349 -5.41 -9.08 -22.08
CA ARG A 349 -5.32 -10.54 -22.15
C ARG A 349 -4.09 -10.94 -22.93
N VAL A 350 -3.38 -11.93 -22.43
CA VAL A 350 -2.24 -12.50 -23.14
C VAL A 350 -2.60 -13.90 -23.59
N GLU A 351 -2.77 -14.08 -24.88
CA GLU A 351 -2.88 -15.42 -25.45
C GLU A 351 -1.52 -16.11 -25.35
N GLY A 352 -1.45 -17.22 -24.59
CA GLY A 352 -0.21 -17.96 -24.35
C GLY A 352 0.83 -17.22 -23.47
N GLY A 353 0.45 -16.14 -22.80
CA GLY A 353 1.29 -15.48 -21.80
C GLY A 353 1.00 -15.93 -20.38
N ARG A 354 1.78 -15.38 -19.43
CA ARG A 354 1.67 -15.62 -18.00
C ARG A 354 1.55 -14.27 -17.27
N PRO A 355 0.93 -14.19 -16.08
CA PRO A 355 0.98 -12.98 -15.28
C PRO A 355 2.41 -12.64 -14.86
N PHE A 356 2.71 -11.36 -14.64
CA PHE A 356 4.07 -10.92 -14.28
C PHE A 356 4.11 -9.60 -13.52
N ILE A 357 5.14 -9.40 -12.70
CA ILE A 357 5.58 -8.11 -12.17
C ILE A 357 6.33 -7.36 -13.27
N SER A 358 6.06 -6.06 -13.41
CA SER A 358 6.54 -5.24 -14.53
C SER A 358 8.06 -5.04 -14.51
N ALA A 359 8.69 -4.99 -15.68
CA ALA A 359 10.14 -4.98 -15.77
C ALA A 359 10.81 -3.73 -15.17
N ALA A 360 10.14 -2.57 -15.20
CA ALA A 360 10.68 -1.31 -14.67
C ALA A 360 10.96 -1.36 -13.15
N PRO A 361 9.98 -1.69 -12.28
CA PRO A 361 10.26 -1.83 -10.84
C PRO A 361 11.22 -2.99 -10.54
N LYS A 362 11.23 -4.08 -11.32
CA LYS A 362 12.25 -5.14 -11.18
C LYS A 362 13.66 -4.58 -11.37
N ALA A 363 13.89 -3.81 -12.44
CA ALA A 363 15.19 -3.21 -12.73
C ALA A 363 15.61 -2.21 -11.64
N ALA A 364 14.69 -1.35 -11.19
CA ALA A 364 14.96 -0.41 -10.10
C ALA A 364 15.31 -1.13 -8.79
N LEU A 365 14.54 -2.16 -8.41
CA LEU A 365 14.81 -2.93 -7.18
C LEU A 365 16.09 -3.76 -7.27
N ALA A 366 16.48 -4.26 -8.45
CA ALA A 366 17.73 -5.01 -8.61
C ALA A 366 18.98 -4.11 -8.55
N SER A 367 18.86 -2.81 -8.88
CA SER A 367 19.97 -1.86 -8.82
C SER A 367 20.45 -1.64 -7.38
N ALA A 368 21.77 -1.69 -7.15
CA ALA A 368 22.38 -1.37 -5.85
C ALA A 368 22.05 0.07 -5.42
N GLU A 369 22.04 1.01 -6.36
CA GLU A 369 21.69 2.42 -6.13
C GLU A 369 20.22 2.71 -6.47
N GLY A 370 19.37 1.68 -6.33
CA GLY A 370 17.93 1.76 -6.52
C GLY A 370 17.12 1.97 -5.23
N PRO A 371 15.79 2.05 -5.32
CA PRO A 371 14.91 2.13 -4.16
C PRO A 371 14.95 0.85 -3.33
N LEU A 372 14.54 0.96 -2.06
CA LEU A 372 14.30 -0.17 -1.17
C LEU A 372 12.97 -0.85 -1.46
N ALA A 373 11.96 -0.08 -1.85
CA ALA A 373 10.66 -0.61 -2.24
C ALA A 373 9.98 0.23 -3.32
N VAL A 374 9.06 -0.41 -4.03
CA VAL A 374 8.16 0.23 -4.99
C VAL A 374 6.73 -0.13 -4.63
N ILE A 375 5.84 0.85 -4.56
CA ILE A 375 4.39 0.62 -4.51
C ILE A 375 3.84 0.95 -5.89
N GLY A 376 3.02 0.08 -6.47
CA GLY A 376 2.41 0.36 -7.78
C GLY A 376 1.25 -0.56 -8.08
N HIS A 377 0.58 -0.31 -9.20
CA HIS A 377 -0.65 -1.00 -9.57
C HIS A 377 -0.39 -2.23 -10.45
N VAL A 378 -0.98 -3.37 -10.09
CA VAL A 378 -1.07 -4.58 -10.91
C VAL A 378 -2.46 -4.56 -11.56
N ASP A 379 -2.52 -4.42 -12.89
CA ASP A 379 -3.73 -4.11 -13.71
C ASP A 379 -3.92 -2.60 -14.02
N LEU A 380 -5.06 -2.21 -14.58
CA LEU A 380 -5.45 -0.83 -14.86
C LEU A 380 -5.59 0.01 -13.59
N ALA A 381 -4.82 1.10 -13.52
CA ALA A 381 -4.96 2.11 -12.47
C ALA A 381 -5.98 3.17 -12.88
N TRP A 382 -6.86 3.53 -11.97
CA TRP A 382 -7.90 4.53 -12.17
C TRP A 382 -7.68 5.73 -11.22
N SER A 383 -8.45 6.80 -11.43
CA SER A 383 -8.42 7.94 -10.50
C SER A 383 -9.04 7.62 -9.14
N TYR A 384 -9.66 6.44 -8.97
CA TYR A 384 -10.38 6.08 -7.75
C TYR A 384 -9.49 6.05 -6.51
N ILE A 385 -8.19 5.73 -6.65
CA ILE A 385 -7.21 5.80 -5.56
C ILE A 385 -7.15 7.19 -4.92
N PHE A 386 -7.41 8.25 -5.69
CA PHE A 386 -7.41 9.64 -5.22
C PHE A 386 -8.75 10.38 -5.45
N GLN A 387 -9.81 9.71 -5.92
CA GLN A 387 -11.17 10.26 -6.07
C GLN A 387 -12.25 9.26 -5.63
N GLU A 388 -13.17 9.70 -4.78
CA GLU A 388 -14.44 9.00 -4.52
C GLU A 388 -15.53 9.59 -5.40
N MET A 389 -16.39 8.74 -5.97
CA MET A 389 -17.43 9.16 -6.94
C MET A 389 -18.83 8.64 -6.58
N ASP A 390 -18.95 7.92 -5.46
CA ASP A 390 -20.16 7.25 -4.99
C ASP A 390 -21.17 8.20 -4.31
N THR A 391 -20.81 9.47 -4.07
CA THR A 391 -21.67 10.48 -3.41
C THR A 391 -22.36 11.45 -4.39
N GLY A 392 -22.46 11.11 -5.68
CA GLY A 392 -23.05 11.97 -6.72
C GLY A 392 -22.17 13.14 -7.19
N ARG A 393 -20.99 13.33 -6.60
CA ARG A 393 -19.92 14.24 -7.06
C ARG A 393 -18.55 13.64 -6.75
N ALA A 394 -17.53 14.01 -7.53
CA ALA A 394 -16.17 13.60 -7.24
C ALA A 394 -15.63 14.28 -5.98
N LEU A 395 -15.11 13.50 -5.04
CA LEU A 395 -14.44 13.97 -3.84
C LEU A 395 -12.95 13.60 -3.91
N ASN A 396 -12.09 14.62 -3.86
CA ASN A 396 -10.64 14.39 -3.90
C ASN A 396 -10.15 13.77 -2.58
N ARG A 397 -9.24 12.81 -2.71
CA ARG A 397 -8.71 11.96 -1.63
C ARG A 397 -7.19 11.76 -1.76
N ALA A 398 -6.45 12.81 -2.14
CA ALA A 398 -4.98 12.81 -2.19
C ALA A 398 -4.34 12.25 -0.91
N GLY A 399 -4.99 12.49 0.25
CA GLY A 399 -4.60 11.96 1.55
C GLY A 399 -4.38 10.45 1.62
N ARG A 400 -4.99 9.63 0.75
CA ARG A 400 -4.74 8.17 0.76
C ARG A 400 -3.29 7.84 0.43
N ILE A 401 -2.74 8.50 -0.59
CA ILE A 401 -1.36 8.33 -1.02
C ILE A 401 -0.42 9.12 -0.12
N MET A 402 -0.79 10.35 0.26
CA MET A 402 0.07 11.18 1.12
C MET A 402 0.32 10.55 2.48
N GLN A 403 -0.64 9.81 3.06
CA GLN A 403 -0.41 9.10 4.32
C GLN A 403 0.65 8.00 4.21
N VAL A 404 0.77 7.35 3.05
CA VAL A 404 1.84 6.39 2.77
C VAL A 404 3.19 7.10 2.72
N MET A 405 3.27 8.20 1.97
CA MET A 405 4.48 9.04 1.87
C MET A 405 4.91 9.55 3.26
N ARG A 406 3.95 10.05 4.06
CA ARG A 406 4.17 10.52 5.42
C ARG A 406 4.73 9.45 6.34
N ALA A 407 4.15 8.25 6.32
CA ALA A 407 4.59 7.14 7.15
C ALA A 407 6.03 6.74 6.81
N ALA A 408 6.34 6.59 5.52
CA ALA A 408 7.70 6.28 5.07
C ALA A 408 8.70 7.38 5.49
N LEU A 409 8.36 8.65 5.26
CA LEU A 409 9.20 9.80 5.65
C LEU A 409 9.27 10.02 7.17
N ALA A 410 8.37 9.42 7.94
CA ALA A 410 8.45 9.39 9.40
C ALA A 410 9.33 8.24 9.94
N GLY A 411 9.94 7.45 9.05
CA GLY A 411 10.78 6.31 9.39
C GLY A 411 10.00 5.03 9.70
N ASP A 412 8.69 4.98 9.41
CA ASP A 412 7.93 3.73 9.52
C ASP A 412 8.47 2.69 8.52
N ARG A 413 8.36 1.42 8.89
CA ARG A 413 8.63 0.31 7.96
C ARG A 413 7.68 0.39 6.77
N LEU A 414 8.16 0.01 5.60
CA LEU A 414 7.45 0.24 4.33
C LEU A 414 6.15 -0.56 4.23
N GLY A 415 6.06 -1.72 4.89
CA GLY A 415 4.82 -2.48 5.07
C GLY A 415 3.78 -1.75 5.92
N VAL A 416 4.20 -1.04 6.99
CA VAL A 416 3.34 -0.20 7.83
C VAL A 416 2.83 0.99 7.04
N ALA A 417 3.72 1.63 6.27
CA ALA A 417 3.34 2.71 5.36
C ALA A 417 2.33 2.24 4.32
N TYR A 418 2.56 1.09 3.68
CA TYR A 418 1.65 0.50 2.70
C TYR A 418 0.28 0.13 3.29
N ARG A 419 0.22 -0.31 4.56
CA ARG A 419 -1.04 -0.68 5.27
C ARG A 419 -2.11 0.41 5.25
N TRP A 420 -1.74 1.68 5.08
CA TRP A 420 -2.73 2.75 4.91
C TRP A 420 -3.69 2.45 3.74
N LEU A 421 -3.19 1.92 2.63
CA LEU A 421 -4.02 1.51 1.48
C LEU A 421 -4.97 0.36 1.85
N SER A 422 -4.47 -0.67 2.53
CA SER A 422 -5.30 -1.80 3.02
C SER A 422 -6.42 -1.33 3.95
N ARG A 423 -6.18 -0.33 4.80
CA ARG A 423 -7.23 0.26 5.66
C ARG A 423 -8.33 0.96 4.87
N PHE A 424 -7.99 1.61 3.75
CA PHE A 424 -9.00 2.18 2.87
C PHE A 424 -9.79 1.07 2.16
N LEU A 425 -9.12 0.02 1.70
CA LEU A 425 -9.77 -1.14 1.09
C LEU A 425 -10.77 -1.82 2.04
N GLY A 426 -10.38 -2.05 3.29
CA GLY A 426 -11.27 -2.62 4.33
C GLY A 426 -12.55 -1.81 4.49
N ARG A 427 -12.44 -0.49 4.62
CA ARG A 427 -13.62 0.40 4.74
C ARG A 427 -14.56 0.34 3.53
N VAL A 428 -14.01 0.21 2.32
CA VAL A 428 -14.84 0.08 1.10
C VAL A 428 -15.55 -1.27 1.07
N ASN A 429 -14.89 -2.35 1.52
CA ASN A 429 -15.54 -3.66 1.66
C ASN A 429 -16.67 -3.62 2.70
N ASP A 430 -16.47 -2.92 3.81
CA ASP A 430 -17.50 -2.73 4.84
C ASP A 430 -18.70 -1.99 4.26
N GLU A 431 -18.47 -0.91 3.51
CA GLU A 431 -19.54 -0.12 2.90
C GLU A 431 -20.33 -0.91 1.85
N ILE A 432 -19.65 -1.71 1.02
CA ILE A 432 -20.32 -2.64 0.09
C ILE A 432 -21.18 -3.64 0.88
N SER A 433 -20.65 -4.19 1.96
CA SER A 433 -21.36 -5.18 2.78
C SER A 433 -22.59 -4.57 3.45
N SER A 434 -22.49 -3.35 3.98
CA SER A 434 -23.63 -2.61 4.53
C SER A 434 -24.71 -2.33 3.47
N LEU A 435 -24.31 -1.93 2.26
CA LEU A 435 -25.26 -1.67 1.17
C LEU A 435 -26.01 -2.96 0.73
N MET A 436 -25.32 -4.10 0.74
CA MET A 436 -25.95 -5.39 0.45
C MET A 436 -26.88 -5.84 1.58
N HIS A 437 -26.52 -5.57 2.84
CA HIS A 437 -27.37 -5.87 3.99
C HIS A 437 -28.66 -5.04 3.98
N GLU A 438 -28.57 -3.72 3.77
CA GLU A 438 -29.73 -2.83 3.66
C GLU A 438 -30.68 -3.28 2.52
N SER A 439 -30.11 -3.72 1.39
CA SER A 439 -30.89 -4.30 0.29
C SER A 439 -31.66 -5.56 0.72
N SER A 440 -31.05 -6.42 1.55
CA SER A 440 -31.72 -7.62 2.07
C SER A 440 -32.84 -7.30 3.07
N GLU A 441 -32.68 -6.28 3.92
CA GLU A 441 -33.68 -5.86 4.90
C GLU A 441 -34.89 -5.19 4.25
N THR A 442 -34.65 -4.31 3.28
CA THR A 442 -35.70 -3.54 2.60
C THR A 442 -36.38 -4.33 1.47
N GLY A 443 -35.76 -5.42 1.01
CA GLY A 443 -36.16 -6.15 -0.20
C GLY A 443 -35.97 -5.36 -1.49
N GLN A 444 -35.37 -4.17 -1.44
CA GLN A 444 -35.06 -3.35 -2.61
C GLN A 444 -33.65 -3.66 -3.12
N PRO A 445 -33.39 -3.63 -4.43
CA PRO A 445 -32.03 -3.78 -4.94
C PRO A 445 -31.14 -2.64 -4.45
N PRO A 446 -29.82 -2.87 -4.27
CA PRO A 446 -28.90 -1.81 -3.89
C PRO A 446 -28.83 -0.74 -4.98
N ASP A 447 -28.50 0.51 -4.61
CA ASP A 447 -28.20 1.56 -5.59
C ASP A 447 -27.05 1.09 -6.51
N ALA A 448 -27.41 0.75 -7.75
CA ALA A 448 -26.50 0.18 -8.71
C ALA A 448 -25.37 1.14 -9.11
N LEU A 449 -25.62 2.46 -9.11
CA LEU A 449 -24.59 3.44 -9.46
C LEU A 449 -23.59 3.57 -8.32
N ARG A 450 -24.07 3.69 -7.09
CA ARG A 450 -23.22 3.73 -5.89
C ARG A 450 -22.39 2.46 -5.77
N LEU A 451 -23.03 1.29 -5.90
CA LEU A 451 -22.34 0.00 -5.87
C LEU A 451 -21.28 -0.11 -6.97
N GLY A 452 -21.56 0.39 -8.18
CA GLY A 452 -20.59 0.45 -9.27
C GLY A 452 -19.36 1.29 -8.94
N HIS A 453 -19.53 2.46 -8.33
CA HIS A 453 -18.41 3.31 -7.89
C HIS A 453 -17.60 2.66 -6.76
N LEU A 454 -18.25 2.04 -5.78
CA LEU A 454 -17.57 1.31 -4.71
C LEU A 454 -16.81 0.09 -5.26
N TRP A 455 -17.37 -0.64 -6.22
CA TRP A 455 -16.68 -1.74 -6.90
C TRP A 455 -15.43 -1.26 -7.63
N MET A 456 -15.51 -0.14 -8.36
CA MET A 456 -14.34 0.45 -9.02
C MET A 456 -13.26 0.84 -8.00
N LEU A 457 -13.65 1.52 -6.92
CA LEU A 457 -12.76 1.95 -5.85
C LEU A 457 -12.08 0.78 -5.14
N ARG A 458 -12.86 -0.25 -4.78
CA ARG A 458 -12.35 -1.50 -4.16
C ARG A 458 -11.27 -2.12 -5.03
N ASN A 459 -11.55 -2.30 -6.32
CA ASN A 459 -10.63 -2.99 -7.21
C ASN A 459 -9.36 -2.17 -7.49
N ASP A 460 -9.51 -0.86 -7.67
CA ASP A 460 -8.36 0.05 -7.87
C ASP A 460 -7.46 0.08 -6.63
N LEU A 461 -8.03 0.12 -5.41
CA LEU A 461 -7.27 -0.02 -4.16
C LEU A 461 -6.57 -1.37 -4.04
N SER A 462 -7.26 -2.47 -4.37
CA SER A 462 -6.73 -3.83 -4.24
C SER A 462 -5.61 -4.15 -5.25
N GLY A 463 -5.50 -3.38 -6.33
CA GLY A 463 -4.46 -3.55 -7.34
C GLY A 463 -3.12 -2.93 -6.96
N TYR A 464 -3.06 -2.04 -5.96
CA TYR A 464 -1.78 -1.51 -5.46
C TYR A 464 -1.09 -2.55 -4.59
N VAL A 465 0.15 -2.90 -4.95
CA VAL A 465 1.00 -3.85 -4.21
C VAL A 465 2.31 -3.20 -3.78
N LEU A 466 2.88 -3.68 -2.67
CA LEU A 466 4.24 -3.38 -2.27
C LEU A 466 5.22 -4.40 -2.88
N LEU A 467 6.22 -3.90 -3.60
CA LEU A 467 7.36 -4.65 -4.12
C LEU A 467 8.60 -4.29 -3.30
N GLY A 468 9.30 -5.29 -2.78
CA GLY A 468 10.36 -5.15 -1.79
C GLY A 468 10.03 -5.82 -0.47
N ASP A 469 10.99 -5.81 0.45
CA ASP A 469 10.81 -6.30 1.81
C ASP A 469 9.93 -5.34 2.62
N PRO A 470 8.76 -5.80 3.13
CA PRO A 470 7.87 -4.94 3.91
C PRO A 470 8.49 -4.47 5.23
N ALA A 471 9.52 -5.17 5.75
CA ALA A 471 10.20 -4.76 6.97
C ALA A 471 11.31 -3.71 6.72
N ALA A 472 11.66 -3.41 5.47
CA ALA A 472 12.61 -2.33 5.17
C ALA A 472 12.09 -0.97 5.67
N ARG A 473 13.00 -0.02 5.90
CA ARG A 473 12.69 1.36 6.29
C ARG A 473 13.66 2.31 5.60
N LEU A 474 13.22 3.55 5.41
CA LEU A 474 14.10 4.58 4.87
C LEU A 474 15.26 4.85 5.87
N PRO A 475 16.52 4.97 5.40
CA PRO A 475 17.69 5.23 6.24
C PRO A 475 17.79 6.73 6.58
N ILE A 476 16.74 7.29 7.16
CA ILE A 476 16.60 8.72 7.50
C ILE A 476 16.26 8.89 8.97
N HIS A 477 16.50 10.08 9.51
CA HIS A 477 15.90 10.46 10.79
C HIS A 477 14.38 10.58 10.63
N GLY A 478 13.63 9.87 11.47
CA GLY A 478 12.22 10.17 11.69
C GLY A 478 12.07 11.35 12.65
N PRO A 479 10.90 12.01 12.69
CA PRO A 479 10.62 12.95 13.76
C PRO A 479 10.84 12.24 15.10
N ALA A 480 11.39 12.93 16.10
CA ALA A 480 11.58 12.37 17.43
C ALA A 480 10.24 11.81 17.90
N ARG A 481 10.13 10.47 17.89
CA ARG A 481 8.99 9.80 18.51
C ARG A 481 9.15 10.10 19.99
N GLY A 482 8.36 11.05 20.49
CA GLY A 482 8.20 11.20 21.92
C GLY A 482 7.96 9.79 22.47
N GLU A 483 8.73 9.41 23.50
CA GLU A 483 8.50 8.17 24.25
C GLU A 483 6.99 7.97 24.36
N ALA A 484 6.53 6.77 24.02
CA ALA A 484 5.14 6.40 24.09
C ALA A 484 4.54 7.05 25.34
N LEU A 485 3.61 7.98 25.13
CA LEU A 485 2.91 8.59 26.24
C LEU A 485 2.32 7.42 27.01
N THR A 486 2.92 7.10 28.16
CA THR A 486 2.21 6.49 29.27
C THR A 486 0.85 7.19 29.32
N PRO A 487 -0.27 6.47 29.46
CA PRO A 487 -1.60 7.07 29.45
C PRO A 487 -1.80 7.88 30.74
N GLU A 488 -1.06 8.95 30.91
CA GLU A 488 -1.50 10.11 31.64
C GLU A 488 -2.58 10.72 30.78
N LEU A 489 -3.82 10.48 31.22
CA LEU A 489 -5.02 11.27 30.92
C LEU A 489 -4.68 12.54 30.13
N SER A 490 -4.85 12.46 28.81
CA SER A 490 -4.72 13.59 27.89
C SER A 490 -5.41 14.79 28.52
N ALA A 491 -4.63 15.78 28.95
CA ALA A 491 -5.18 17.10 29.25
C ALA A 491 -6.00 17.51 28.03
N ALA A 492 -7.29 17.76 28.23
CA ALA A 492 -8.20 18.09 27.16
C ALA A 492 -7.63 19.29 26.39
N ARG A 493 -7.52 19.18 25.06
CA ARG A 493 -7.11 20.32 24.24
C ARG A 493 -8.09 21.47 24.48
N PRO A 494 -7.62 22.72 24.59
CA PRO A 494 -8.48 23.87 24.80
C PRO A 494 -9.45 24.02 23.62
N SER A 495 -10.70 24.35 23.92
CA SER A 495 -11.75 24.57 22.94
C SER A 495 -11.47 25.82 22.11
N VAL A 496 -12.13 25.93 20.95
CA VAL A 496 -12.02 27.12 20.08
C VAL A 496 -12.41 28.39 20.83
N GLU A 497 -13.44 28.33 21.67
CA GLU A 497 -13.93 29.46 22.49
C GLU A 497 -12.92 29.88 23.58
N GLU A 498 -12.13 28.94 24.09
CA GLU A 498 -11.06 29.21 25.06
C GLU A 498 -9.85 29.88 24.40
N ILE A 499 -9.47 29.41 23.22
CA ILE A 499 -8.41 30.03 22.40
C ILE A 499 -8.83 31.44 21.95
N GLU A 500 -10.09 31.61 21.54
CA GLU A 500 -10.65 32.90 21.14
C GLU A 500 -10.62 33.92 22.29
N ARG A 501 -11.07 33.52 23.50
CA ARG A 501 -11.02 34.39 24.68
C ARG A 501 -9.59 34.78 25.06
N ALA A 502 -8.65 33.84 25.02
CA ALA A 502 -7.24 34.14 25.30
C ALA A 502 -6.62 35.04 24.24
N ALA A 503 -6.97 34.85 22.96
CA ALA A 503 -6.53 35.71 21.87
C ALA A 503 -7.07 37.14 22.02
N ALA A 504 -8.36 37.30 22.35
CA ALA A 504 -8.97 38.59 22.64
C ALA A 504 -8.31 39.28 23.85
N ALA A 505 -8.02 38.56 24.93
CA ALA A 505 -7.33 39.10 26.09
C ALA A 505 -5.91 39.58 25.74
N CYS A 506 -5.15 38.83 24.94
CA CYS A 506 -3.84 39.28 24.45
C CYS A 506 -3.94 40.54 23.59
N ILE A 507 -5.00 40.67 22.78
CA ILE A 507 -5.27 41.87 21.97
C ILE A 507 -5.57 43.08 22.86
N LEU A 508 -6.26 42.87 23.98
CA LEU A 508 -6.56 43.89 24.98
C LEU A 508 -5.37 44.23 25.91
N GLY A 509 -4.20 43.62 25.69
CA GLY A 509 -2.96 43.96 26.40
C GLY A 509 -2.62 43.09 27.61
N HIS A 510 -3.33 41.97 27.81
CA HIS A 510 -2.96 40.99 28.84
C HIS A 510 -1.67 40.23 28.46
N THR A 511 -0.88 39.85 29.46
CA THR A 511 0.37 39.08 29.27
C THR A 511 0.07 37.65 28.83
N ILE A 512 0.90 37.14 27.93
CA ILE A 512 0.63 35.91 27.17
C ILE A 512 0.95 34.65 27.96
N GLU A 513 1.93 34.73 28.85
CA GLU A 513 2.43 33.62 29.66
C GLU A 513 1.36 33.02 30.59
N PRO A 514 0.61 33.80 31.40
CA PRO A 514 -0.44 33.24 32.26
C PRO A 514 -1.63 32.70 31.45
N LEU A 515 -1.94 33.32 30.30
CA LEU A 515 -3.03 32.87 29.42
C LEU A 515 -2.69 31.54 28.74
N ALA A 516 -1.45 31.38 28.29
CA ALA A 516 -0.95 30.13 27.71
C ALA A 516 -0.96 29.00 28.75
N ALA A 517 -0.48 29.28 29.97
CA ALA A 517 -0.49 28.33 31.07
C ALA A 517 -1.91 27.84 31.43
N THR A 518 -2.90 28.74 31.42
CA THR A 518 -4.31 28.40 31.70
C THR A 518 -4.91 27.45 30.65
N LEU A 519 -4.39 27.48 29.42
CA LEU A 519 -4.85 26.65 28.31
C LEU A 519 -4.01 25.38 28.10
N GLY A 520 -3.00 25.14 28.95
CA GLY A 520 -2.04 24.05 28.72
C GLY A 520 -1.23 24.23 27.43
N LEU A 521 -1.03 25.48 26.98
CA LEU A 521 -0.27 25.83 25.78
C LEU A 521 1.08 26.46 26.15
N SER A 522 2.04 26.38 25.23
CA SER A 522 3.25 27.22 25.33
C SER A 522 2.93 28.69 24.96
N PRO A 523 3.67 29.68 25.49
CA PRO A 523 3.51 31.08 25.10
C PRO A 523 3.66 31.31 23.58
N GLU A 524 4.55 30.57 22.93
CA GLU A 524 4.79 30.63 21.48
C GLU A 524 3.56 30.12 20.71
N ALA A 525 2.97 29.02 21.16
CA ALA A 525 1.77 28.45 20.54
C ALA A 525 0.61 29.45 20.60
N LEU A 526 0.35 30.04 21.77
CA LEU A 526 -0.70 31.06 21.90
C LEU A 526 -0.39 32.32 21.07
N THR A 527 0.89 32.71 20.94
CA THR A 527 1.31 33.84 20.11
C THR A 527 0.91 33.65 18.64
N VAL A 528 1.09 32.45 18.10
CA VAL A 528 0.70 32.12 16.72
C VAL A 528 -0.81 32.24 16.53
N TRP A 529 -1.61 31.76 17.49
CA TRP A 529 -3.07 31.89 17.44
C TRP A 529 -3.54 33.34 17.50
N VAL A 530 -2.93 34.16 18.37
CA VAL A 530 -3.21 35.60 18.47
C VAL A 530 -2.93 36.32 17.14
N GLN A 531 -1.82 36.00 16.47
CA GLN A 531 -1.47 36.58 15.17
C GLN A 531 -2.50 36.19 14.09
N ARG A 532 -2.85 34.91 13.99
CA ARG A 532 -3.87 34.43 13.05
C ARG A 532 -5.23 35.09 13.28
N TYR A 533 -5.63 35.25 14.55
CA TYR A 533 -6.87 35.92 14.91
C TYR A 533 -6.86 37.41 14.49
N ARG A 534 -5.74 38.13 14.70
CA ARG A 534 -5.56 39.51 14.24
C ARG A 534 -5.62 39.65 12.72
N GLU A 535 -4.98 38.74 11.98
CA GLU A 535 -4.98 38.75 10.52
C GLU A 535 -6.39 38.49 9.96
N ALA A 536 -7.11 37.52 10.52
CA ALA A 536 -8.48 37.22 10.14
C ALA A 536 -9.41 38.42 10.42
N GLY A 537 -9.31 39.03 11.61
CA GLY A 537 -10.07 40.23 11.96
C GLY A 537 -9.79 41.42 11.04
N ARG A 538 -8.51 41.65 10.68
CA ARG A 538 -8.15 42.70 9.72
C ARG A 538 -8.69 42.43 8.31
N ARG A 539 -8.64 41.18 7.84
CA ARG A 539 -9.22 40.80 6.54
C ARG A 539 -10.74 40.95 6.49
N GLY A 540 -11.44 40.77 7.61
CA GLY A 540 -12.89 40.96 7.68
C GLY A 540 -13.32 42.43 7.76
N LEU A 541 -12.40 43.34 8.13
CA LEU A 541 -12.65 44.78 8.22
C LEU A 541 -12.19 45.57 6.97
N ALA A 542 -11.31 44.97 6.16
CA ALA A 542 -10.89 45.47 4.85
C ALA A 542 -11.90 45.05 3.78
#